data_AF-A0A3N5QGD9-F1
#
_entry.id   AF-A0A3N5QGD9-F1
#
_cell.length_a   1.000
_cell.length_b   1.000
_cell.length_c   1.000
_cell.angle_alpha   90.00
_cell.angle_beta   90.00
_cell.angle_gamma   90.00
#
_symmetry.space_group_name_H-M   'P 1'
#
loop_
_entity.id
_entity.type
_entity.pdbx_description
1 polymer ?
#
loop_
_entity_poly.entity_id
_entity_poly.type
_entity_poly.pdbx_seq_one_letter_code
_entity_poly.pdbx_strand_id
1 'polypeptide(L)'
;MTMFKTHYLLVIFILATACADQKNVVQEPPLQPTVDAQLQMLLDSNDVQGTIAVFDSTTHALRVSSVDGLNSGVLPASTFKIVNTIIGLETGVITADHVFRWDSVPRAMPSWERDLTLAEAFKASCVPCYQELARSIGPERMRRWVDALKYGDMVITDSTIDAFWLEGA
;
A
#
# COMPACT_ATOMS: atom_id res chain seq x y z
N MET A 1 32.91 62.72 7.44
CA MET A 1 32.76 61.57 8.35
C MET A 1 31.48 60.83 8.00
N THR A 2 31.63 59.81 7.15
CA THR A 2 31.31 58.39 7.45
C THR A 2 29.80 58.12 7.46
N MET A 3 29.14 57.84 6.32
CA MET A 3 29.10 56.52 5.63
C MET A 3 28.93 55.37 6.64
N PHE A 4 27.71 54.91 6.91
CA PHE A 4 27.44 53.53 7.36
C PHE A 4 26.00 53.07 7.04
N LYS A 5 25.92 52.21 6.01
CA LYS A 5 25.04 51.03 5.84
C LYS A 5 23.56 51.19 5.50
N THR A 6 23.34 51.60 4.25
CA THR A 6 22.20 51.23 3.38
C THR A 6 22.26 49.75 2.96
N HIS A 7 22.33 48.78 3.89
CA HIS A 7 22.52 47.35 3.55
C HIS A 7 21.46 46.39 4.12
N TYR A 8 20.48 46.88 4.88
CA TYR A 8 19.44 45.99 5.43
C TYR A 8 18.26 45.72 4.49
N LEU A 9 18.01 46.57 3.48
CA LEU A 9 16.94 46.34 2.51
C LEU A 9 17.28 45.27 1.44
N LEU A 10 18.56 45.00 1.18
CA LEU A 10 18.96 44.02 0.15
C LEU A 10 18.90 42.56 0.67
N VAL A 11 18.97 42.36 1.99
CA VAL A 11 18.99 41.01 2.60
C VAL A 11 17.60 40.39 2.71
N ILE A 12 16.55 41.22 2.80
CA ILE A 12 15.16 40.73 2.87
C ILE A 12 14.65 40.26 1.50
N PHE A 13 15.20 40.78 0.39
CA PHE A 13 14.80 40.39 -0.96
C PHE A 13 15.39 39.02 -1.40
N ILE A 14 16.44 38.54 -0.73
CA ILE A 14 17.12 37.26 -1.06
C ILE A 14 16.48 36.06 -0.33
N LEU A 15 15.63 36.29 0.68
CA LEU A 15 14.92 35.22 1.40
C LEU A 15 13.61 34.77 0.73
N ALA A 16 13.21 35.39 -0.38
CA ALA A 16 11.96 35.06 -1.09
C ALA A 16 12.12 34.03 -2.23
N THR A 17 13.33 33.53 -2.49
CA THR A 17 13.61 32.51 -3.52
C THR A 17 14.08 31.18 -2.92
N ALA A 18 13.59 30.84 -1.72
CA ALA A 18 13.72 29.49 -1.20
C ALA A 18 12.73 28.58 -1.94
N CYS A 19 13.21 27.98 -3.03
CA CYS A 19 12.70 26.82 -3.74
C CYS A 19 11.18 26.57 -3.61
N ALA A 20 10.40 27.29 -4.40
CA ALA A 20 9.23 26.67 -5.00
C ALA A 20 9.74 25.69 -6.08
N ASP A 21 10.28 24.55 -5.64
CA ASP A 21 10.45 23.39 -6.50
C ASP A 21 9.03 22.85 -6.72
N GLN A 22 8.31 23.49 -7.65
CA GLN A 22 7.16 22.86 -8.26
C GLN A 22 7.71 21.63 -8.97
N LYS A 23 7.76 20.51 -8.23
CA LYS A 23 7.80 19.20 -8.84
C LYS A 23 6.71 19.22 -9.90
N ASN A 24 7.10 19.33 -11.16
CA ASN A 24 6.26 19.03 -12.29
C ASN A 24 5.88 17.57 -12.12
N VAL A 25 4.83 17.32 -11.35
CA VAL A 25 4.18 16.02 -11.31
C VAL A 25 3.65 15.87 -12.72
N VAL A 26 4.35 15.08 -13.53
CA VAL A 26 3.85 14.63 -14.82
C VAL A 26 2.53 13.95 -14.51
N GLN A 27 1.42 14.63 -14.79
CA GLN A 27 0.11 14.01 -14.71
C GLN A 27 0.07 12.99 -15.84
N GLU A 28 0.18 11.71 -15.51
CA GLU A 28 -0.14 10.68 -16.46
C GLU A 28 -1.58 10.89 -16.95
N PRO A 29 -1.83 10.78 -18.27
CA PRO A 29 -3.18 10.89 -18.78
C PRO A 29 -4.08 9.87 -18.08
N PRO A 30 -5.35 10.21 -17.81
CA PRO A 30 -6.26 9.30 -17.13
C PRO A 30 -6.33 7.98 -17.90
N LEU A 31 -6.15 6.85 -17.21
CA LEU A 31 -6.36 5.53 -17.79
C LEU A 31 -7.80 5.47 -18.32
N GLN A 32 -7.95 5.20 -19.62
CA GLN A 32 -9.24 5.02 -20.26
C GLN A 32 -9.53 3.52 -20.34
N PRO A 33 -10.40 2.97 -19.46
CA PRO A 33 -10.71 1.55 -19.48
C PRO A 33 -11.48 1.20 -20.76
N THR A 34 -11.04 0.12 -21.43
CA THR A 34 -11.77 -0.48 -22.55
C THR A 34 -12.39 -1.79 -22.08
N VAL A 35 -13.68 -1.97 -22.33
CA VAL A 35 -14.37 -3.22 -21.98
C VAL A 35 -13.93 -4.35 -22.90
N ASP A 36 -13.50 -5.47 -22.31
CA ASP A 36 -13.08 -6.69 -22.99
C ASP A 36 -14.06 -7.82 -22.65
N ALA A 37 -14.90 -8.18 -23.62
CA ALA A 37 -15.93 -9.20 -23.46
C ALA A 37 -15.33 -10.59 -23.12
N GLN A 38 -14.08 -10.87 -23.49
CA GLN A 38 -13.43 -12.13 -23.13
C GLN A 38 -13.17 -12.21 -21.62
N LEU A 39 -12.84 -11.09 -20.98
CA LEU A 39 -12.68 -11.05 -19.53
C LEU A 39 -14.02 -11.26 -18.82
N GLN A 40 -15.12 -10.69 -19.33
CA GLN A 40 -16.45 -10.93 -18.76
C GLN A 40 -16.90 -12.38 -18.92
N MET A 41 -16.66 -13.00 -20.09
CA MET A 41 -16.97 -14.41 -20.30
C MET A 41 -16.26 -15.35 -19.32
N LEU A 42 -15.03 -15.03 -18.88
CA LEU A 42 -14.34 -15.82 -17.86
C LEU A 42 -15.09 -15.82 -16.52
N LEU A 43 -15.69 -14.69 -16.14
CA LEU A 43 -16.49 -14.59 -14.93
C LEU A 43 -17.83 -15.31 -15.09
N ASP A 44 -18.55 -15.05 -16.18
CA ASP A 44 -19.87 -15.63 -16.45
C ASP A 44 -19.82 -17.16 -16.56
N SER A 45 -18.78 -17.70 -17.22
CA SER A 45 -18.60 -19.16 -17.38
C SER A 45 -18.28 -19.88 -16.07
N ASN A 46 -17.86 -19.16 -15.03
CA ASN A 46 -17.56 -19.71 -13.71
C ASN A 46 -18.61 -19.31 -12.66
N ASP A 47 -19.72 -18.67 -13.05
CA ASP A 47 -20.79 -18.22 -12.16
C ASP A 47 -20.29 -17.33 -11.00
N VAL A 48 -19.35 -16.43 -11.31
CA VAL A 48 -18.78 -15.49 -10.33
C VAL A 48 -19.07 -14.04 -10.71
N GLN A 49 -19.37 -13.23 -9.69
CA GLN A 49 -19.51 -11.78 -9.83
C GLN A 49 -18.19 -11.10 -9.46
N GLY A 50 -17.76 -10.14 -10.27
CA GLY A 50 -16.53 -9.39 -10.01
C GLY A 50 -16.10 -8.55 -11.19
N THR A 51 -14.87 -8.05 -11.13
CA THR A 51 -14.25 -7.32 -12.24
C THR A 51 -12.81 -7.76 -12.38
N ILE A 52 -12.43 -8.10 -13.62
CA ILE A 52 -11.03 -8.33 -13.99
C ILE A 52 -10.54 -7.07 -14.67
N ALA A 53 -9.41 -6.55 -14.22
CA ALA A 53 -8.70 -5.43 -14.83
C ALA A 53 -7.29 -5.86 -15.21
N VAL A 54 -6.89 -5.58 -16.45
CA VAL A 54 -5.56 -5.89 -17.00
C VAL A 54 -4.96 -4.61 -17.54
N PHE A 55 -3.88 -4.16 -16.90
CA PHE A 55 -3.08 -3.03 -17.35
C PHE A 55 -1.84 -3.53 -18.09
N ASP A 56 -1.68 -3.08 -19.34
CA ASP A 56 -0.46 -3.29 -20.13
C ASP A 56 0.46 -2.08 -19.96
N SER A 57 1.60 -2.27 -19.31
CA SER A 57 2.58 -1.20 -19.05
C SER A 57 3.33 -0.73 -20.30
N THR A 58 3.29 -1.47 -21.41
CA THR A 58 3.93 -1.07 -22.67
C THR A 58 3.02 -0.15 -23.46
N THR A 59 1.74 -0.51 -23.57
CA THR A 59 0.75 0.24 -24.38
C THR A 59 -0.05 1.25 -23.55
N HIS A 60 0.07 1.19 -22.21
CA HIS A 60 -0.75 1.93 -21.26
C HIS A 60 -2.26 1.64 -21.42
N ALA A 61 -2.61 0.51 -22.03
CA ALA A 61 -4.00 0.10 -22.20
C ALA A 61 -4.52 -0.58 -20.93
N LEU A 62 -5.68 -0.13 -20.46
CA LEU A 62 -6.43 -0.77 -19.39
C LEU A 62 -7.63 -1.50 -19.99
N ARG A 63 -7.61 -2.83 -19.96
CA ARG A 63 -8.74 -3.68 -20.37
C ARG A 63 -9.48 -4.18 -19.14
N VAL A 64 -10.81 -4.12 -19.16
CA VAL A 64 -11.64 -4.48 -18.01
C VAL A 64 -12.84 -5.33 -18.43
N SER A 65 -13.31 -6.23 -17.55
CA SER A 65 -14.58 -6.94 -17.82
C SER A 65 -15.80 -6.04 -17.67
N SER A 66 -15.76 -5.12 -16.70
CA SER A 66 -16.79 -4.11 -16.44
C SER A 66 -16.15 -2.83 -15.91
N VAL A 67 -16.68 -1.67 -16.30
CA VAL A 67 -16.24 -0.36 -15.77
C VAL A 67 -16.82 -0.06 -14.39
N ASP A 68 -17.99 -0.61 -14.08
CA ASP A 68 -18.72 -0.33 -12.83
C ASP A 68 -17.96 -0.85 -11.61
N GLY A 69 -17.30 -2.00 -11.74
CA GLY A 69 -16.54 -2.61 -10.65
C GLY A 69 -15.17 -1.98 -10.38
N LEU A 70 -14.75 -0.96 -11.14
CA LEU A 70 -13.48 -0.27 -10.88
C LEU A 70 -13.54 0.67 -9.67
N ASN A 71 -14.74 1.14 -9.31
CA ASN A 71 -14.92 2.15 -8.25
C ASN A 71 -15.47 1.56 -6.94
N SER A 72 -15.66 0.24 -6.85
CA SER A 72 -16.08 -0.41 -5.60
C SER A 72 -14.87 -0.72 -4.72
N GLY A 73 -14.71 0.02 -3.63
CA GLY A 73 -13.78 -0.34 -2.56
C GLY A 73 -14.18 -1.67 -1.92
N VAL A 74 -13.25 -2.61 -1.86
CA VAL A 74 -13.41 -3.91 -1.18
C VAL A 74 -12.27 -4.11 -0.20
N LEU A 75 -12.51 -4.92 0.84
CA LEU A 75 -11.43 -5.26 1.76
C LEU A 75 -10.30 -5.95 1.02
N PRO A 76 -9.03 -5.51 1.22
CA PRO A 76 -7.90 -6.09 0.52
C PRO A 76 -7.62 -7.53 0.97
N ALA A 77 -8.08 -7.92 2.16
CA ALA A 77 -7.77 -9.20 2.77
C ALA A 77 -6.25 -9.48 2.70
N SER A 78 -5.86 -10.68 2.30
CA SER A 78 -4.45 -11.06 2.26
C SER A 78 -3.62 -10.36 1.18
N THR A 79 -4.23 -9.61 0.24
CA THR A 79 -3.44 -8.79 -0.71
C THR A 79 -2.69 -7.66 0.00
N PHE A 80 -3.18 -7.22 1.17
CA PHE A 80 -2.51 -6.21 2.01
C PHE A 80 -1.12 -6.66 2.49
N LYS A 81 -0.80 -7.96 2.46
CA LYS A 81 0.54 -8.47 2.81
C LYS A 81 1.65 -7.83 1.97
N ILE A 82 1.36 -7.40 0.74
CA ILE A 82 2.30 -6.64 -0.10
C ILE A 82 2.67 -5.32 0.58
N VAL A 83 1.68 -4.52 0.95
CA VAL A 83 1.88 -3.22 1.62
C VAL A 83 2.53 -3.41 3.00
N ASN A 84 2.02 -4.36 3.79
CA ASN A 84 2.56 -4.65 5.12
C ASN A 84 4.05 -5.05 5.07
N THR A 85 4.46 -5.84 4.06
CA THR A 85 5.87 -6.20 3.84
C THR A 85 6.72 -4.99 3.49
N ILE A 86 6.27 -4.14 2.57
CA ILE A 86 6.99 -2.92 2.18
C ILE A 86 7.21 -2.03 3.42
N ILE A 87 6.16 -1.80 4.21
CA ILE A 87 6.25 -0.98 5.42
C ILE A 87 7.18 -1.61 6.45
N GLY A 88 7.10 -2.93 6.65
CA GLY A 88 7.96 -3.65 7.59
C GLY A 88 9.44 -3.51 7.24
N LEU A 89 9.79 -3.63 5.96
CA LEU A 89 11.15 -3.47 5.45
C LEU A 89 11.63 -2.02 5.55
N GLU A 90 10.80 -1.07 5.08
CA GLU A 90 11.13 0.36 5.06
C GLU A 90 11.31 0.93 6.47
N THR A 91 10.54 0.44 7.44
CA THR A 91 10.66 0.85 8.85
C THR A 91 11.74 0.09 9.62
N GLY A 92 12.42 -0.88 8.99
CA GLY A 92 13.44 -1.72 9.62
C GLY A 92 12.90 -2.68 10.69
N VAL A 93 11.58 -2.89 10.74
CA VAL A 93 10.95 -3.85 11.67
C VAL A 93 11.28 -5.28 11.29
N ILE A 94 11.43 -5.54 9.98
CA ILE A 94 11.89 -6.79 9.43
C ILE A 94 13.00 -6.55 8.40
N THR A 95 13.74 -7.60 8.12
CA THR A 95 14.71 -7.70 7.03
C THR A 95 14.24 -8.75 6.02
N ALA A 96 14.93 -8.87 4.88
CA ALA A 96 14.59 -9.86 3.86
C ALA A 96 14.76 -11.32 4.35
N ASP A 97 15.61 -11.55 5.34
CA ASP A 97 15.91 -12.83 5.98
C ASP A 97 15.12 -13.06 7.28
N HIS A 98 14.12 -12.21 7.58
CA HIS A 98 13.31 -12.34 8.79
C HIS A 98 12.60 -13.70 8.88
N VAL A 99 12.53 -14.24 10.09
CA VAL A 99 11.84 -15.50 10.42
C VAL A 99 10.80 -15.23 11.50
N PHE A 100 9.54 -15.49 11.17
CA PHE A 100 8.43 -15.52 12.10
C PHE A 100 8.50 -16.84 12.87
N ARG A 101 8.64 -16.75 14.20
CA ARG A 101 8.76 -17.92 15.07
C ARG A 101 7.39 -18.40 15.48
N TRP A 102 7.14 -19.70 15.35
CA TRP A 102 5.89 -20.27 15.80
C TRP A 102 5.89 -20.44 17.32
N ASP A 103 4.85 -19.92 17.96
CA ASP A 103 4.62 -19.97 19.41
C ASP A 103 4.07 -21.31 19.90
N SER A 104 4.09 -22.36 19.06
CA SER A 104 3.53 -23.68 19.37
C SER A 104 2.02 -23.71 19.64
N VAL A 105 1.29 -22.63 19.31
CA VAL A 105 -0.17 -22.56 19.43
C VAL A 105 -0.83 -23.11 18.17
N PRO A 106 -1.82 -24.02 18.28
CA PRO A 106 -2.57 -24.51 17.13
C PRO A 106 -3.19 -23.37 16.31
N ARG A 107 -3.13 -23.49 14.98
CA ARG A 107 -3.60 -22.47 14.03
C ARG A 107 -4.70 -23.01 13.12
N ALA A 108 -5.37 -22.10 12.40
CA ALA A 108 -6.37 -22.47 11.41
C ALA A 108 -5.81 -23.31 10.25
N MET A 109 -4.50 -23.26 10.01
CA MET A 109 -3.82 -24.03 8.97
C MET A 109 -2.56 -24.69 9.54
N PRO A 110 -2.38 -26.01 9.37
CA PRO A 110 -1.15 -26.71 9.78
C PRO A 110 0.12 -26.15 9.13
N SER A 111 0.00 -25.55 7.94
CA SER A 111 1.13 -24.90 7.25
C SER A 111 1.68 -23.69 7.99
N TRP A 112 0.95 -23.12 8.96
CA TRP A 112 1.38 -22.01 9.81
C TRP A 112 2.00 -22.48 11.14
N GLU A 113 1.98 -23.78 11.43
CA GLU A 113 2.44 -24.38 12.69
C GLU A 113 3.93 -24.76 12.63
N ARG A 114 4.76 -23.80 12.23
CA ARG A 114 6.20 -23.92 12.13
C ARG A 114 6.82 -22.54 11.98
N ASP A 115 8.12 -22.44 12.22
CA ASP A 115 8.86 -21.24 11.85
C ASP A 115 8.78 -21.02 10.34
N LEU A 116 8.55 -19.76 9.95
CA LEU A 116 8.40 -19.35 8.56
C LEU A 116 9.31 -18.17 8.27
N THR A 117 10.14 -18.29 7.23
CA THR A 117 10.80 -17.13 6.64
C THR A 117 9.75 -16.14 6.09
N LEU A 118 10.13 -14.88 5.88
CA LEU A 118 9.26 -13.88 5.24
C LEU A 118 8.66 -14.39 3.92
N ALA A 119 9.47 -15.02 3.08
CA ALA A 119 9.04 -15.58 1.80
C ALA A 119 8.01 -16.71 1.96
N GLU A 120 8.21 -17.60 2.93
CA GLU A 120 7.27 -18.68 3.22
C GLU A 120 5.98 -18.15 3.83
N ALA A 121 6.05 -17.19 4.77
CA ALA A 121 4.89 -16.56 5.37
C ALA A 121 4.03 -15.82 4.34
N PHE A 122 4.67 -15.11 3.40
CA PHE A 122 3.99 -14.45 2.28
C PHE A 122 3.29 -15.49 1.39
N LYS A 123 4.01 -16.55 0.95
CA LYS A 123 3.48 -17.59 0.07
C LYS A 123 2.36 -18.42 0.72
N ALA A 124 2.50 -18.75 2.01
CA ALA A 124 1.50 -19.49 2.77
C ALA A 124 0.34 -18.60 3.25
N SER A 125 0.37 -17.30 2.93
CA SER A 125 -0.58 -16.31 3.41
C SER A 125 -0.78 -16.37 4.93
N CYS A 126 0.30 -16.58 5.69
CA CYS A 126 0.28 -16.74 7.15
C CYS A 126 -0.31 -15.51 7.84
N VAL A 127 -1.60 -15.53 8.20
CA VAL A 127 -2.25 -14.38 8.83
C VAL A 127 -1.58 -14.04 10.17
N PRO A 128 -1.32 -14.99 11.10
CA PRO A 128 -0.67 -14.68 12.38
C PRO A 128 0.69 -13.99 12.23
N CYS A 129 1.50 -14.39 11.24
CA CYS A 129 2.79 -13.77 10.96
C CYS A 129 2.65 -12.29 10.58
N TYR A 130 1.67 -11.96 9.74
CA TYR A 130 1.42 -10.57 9.32
C TYR A 130 0.70 -9.73 10.38
N GLN A 131 -0.02 -10.38 11.30
CA GLN A 131 -0.53 -9.75 12.51
C GLN A 131 0.61 -9.38 13.48
N GLU A 132 1.59 -10.27 13.67
CA GLU A 132 2.81 -9.97 14.44
C GLU A 132 3.59 -8.81 13.82
N LEU A 133 3.77 -8.82 12.50
CA LEU A 133 4.41 -7.72 11.78
C LEU A 133 3.65 -6.40 11.98
N ALA A 134 2.33 -6.39 11.80
CA ALA A 134 1.53 -5.18 11.93
C ALA A 134 1.59 -4.60 13.35
N ARG A 135 1.53 -5.45 14.39
CA ARG A 135 1.72 -5.03 15.79
C ARG A 135 3.11 -4.45 16.03
N SER A 136 4.15 -5.06 15.44
CA SER A 136 5.53 -4.61 15.56
C SER A 136 5.79 -3.28 14.83
N ILE A 137 5.11 -3.03 13.71
CA ILE A 137 5.08 -1.72 13.05
C ILE A 137 4.36 -0.69 13.93
N GLY A 138 3.20 -1.07 14.46
CA GLY A 138 2.38 -0.22 15.30
C GLY A 138 1.47 0.75 14.51
N PRO A 139 0.38 1.22 15.12
CA PRO A 139 -0.69 1.92 14.43
C PRO A 139 -0.30 3.29 13.87
N GLU A 140 0.57 4.04 14.56
CA GLU A 140 1.03 5.34 14.05
C GLU A 140 1.84 5.22 12.77
N ARG A 141 2.85 4.32 12.75
CA ARG A 141 3.69 4.09 11.57
C ARG A 141 2.90 3.46 10.43
N MET A 142 2.01 2.50 10.75
CA MET A 142 1.17 1.85 9.75
C MET A 142 0.27 2.86 9.05
N ARG A 143 -0.44 3.71 9.80
CA ARG A 143 -1.29 4.76 9.25
C ARG A 143 -0.50 5.72 8.36
N ARG A 144 0.64 6.23 8.87
CA ARG A 144 1.50 7.15 8.12
C ARG A 144 1.89 6.60 6.74
N TRP A 145 2.27 5.33 6.67
CA TRP A 145 2.69 4.72 5.41
C TRP A 145 1.52 4.35 4.50
N VAL A 146 0.41 3.87 5.04
CA VAL A 146 -0.83 3.62 4.28
C VAL A 146 -1.32 4.92 3.63
N ASP A 147 -1.31 6.02 4.37
CA ASP A 147 -1.64 7.36 3.86
C ASP A 147 -0.65 7.82 2.77
N ALA A 148 0.66 7.64 3.01
CA ALA A 148 1.70 8.00 2.05
C ALA A 148 1.59 7.21 0.73
N LEU A 149 1.19 5.95 0.80
CA LEU A 149 0.93 5.09 -0.36
C LEU A 149 -0.42 5.36 -1.02
N LYS A 150 -1.27 6.21 -0.41
CA LYS A 150 -2.66 6.45 -0.84
C LYS A 150 -3.46 5.14 -0.98
N TYR A 151 -3.25 4.21 -0.06
CA TYR A 151 -3.83 2.86 -0.12
C TYR A 151 -5.24 2.82 0.49
N GLY A 152 -6.18 3.49 -0.18
CA GLY A 152 -7.59 3.53 0.23
C GLY A 152 -7.83 4.07 1.64
N ASP A 153 -9.08 3.93 2.11
CA ASP A 153 -9.50 4.39 3.42
C ASP A 153 -9.47 3.23 4.42
N MET A 154 -8.33 3.04 5.11
CA MET A 154 -8.15 1.97 6.09
C MET A 154 -8.37 2.47 7.52
N VAL A 155 -9.21 1.78 8.30
CA VAL A 155 -9.44 2.10 9.72
C VAL A 155 -8.36 1.47 10.59
N ILE A 156 -7.25 2.17 10.74
CA ILE A 156 -6.11 1.74 11.56
C ILE A 156 -6.19 2.41 12.93
N THR A 157 -6.20 1.64 14.01
CA THR A 157 -6.23 2.13 15.39
C THR A 157 -5.44 1.16 16.28
N ASP A 158 -5.24 1.50 17.54
CA ASP A 158 -4.61 0.57 18.50
C ASP A 158 -5.40 -0.74 18.60
N SER A 159 -6.75 -0.68 18.51
CA SER A 159 -7.63 -1.85 18.59
C SER A 159 -7.78 -2.63 17.28
N THR A 160 -7.42 -2.04 16.14
CA THR A 160 -7.60 -2.68 14.82
C THR A 160 -6.29 -3.01 14.12
N ILE A 161 -5.14 -2.72 14.74
CA ILE A 161 -3.81 -2.79 14.10
C ILE A 161 -3.50 -4.15 13.45
N ASP A 162 -4.07 -5.24 13.92
CA ASP A 162 -3.85 -6.59 13.37
C ASP A 162 -5.10 -7.22 12.72
N ALA A 163 -6.14 -6.42 12.46
CA ALA A 163 -7.40 -6.89 11.88
C ALA A 163 -7.95 -5.98 10.76
N PHE A 164 -7.49 -4.73 10.64
CA PHE A 164 -8.09 -3.72 9.75
C PHE A 164 -8.18 -4.12 8.27
N TRP A 165 -7.30 -5.01 7.78
CA TRP A 165 -7.34 -5.51 6.40
C TRP A 165 -8.25 -6.73 6.21
N LEU A 166 -8.73 -7.34 7.29
CA LEU A 166 -9.60 -8.52 7.30
C LEU A 166 -11.05 -8.17 7.61
N GLU A 167 -11.27 -7.25 8.53
CA GLU A 167 -12.59 -6.97 9.11
C GLU A 167 -13.20 -5.66 8.59
N GLY A 168 -12.36 -4.71 8.17
CA GLY A 168 -12.82 -3.39 7.74
C GLY A 168 -13.17 -2.46 8.90
N ALA A 169 -14.10 -1.56 8.64
CA ALA A 169 -14.66 -0.61 9.59
C ALA A 169 -15.89 -1.18 10.31
#